data_AF-A0A852HAI3-F1
#
_entry.id   AF-A0A852HAI3-F1
#
_cell.length_a   1.000
_cell.length_b   1.000
_cell.length_c   1.000
_cell.angle_alpha   90.00
_cell.angle_beta   90.00
_cell.angle_gamma   90.00
#
_symmetry.space_group_name_H-M   'P 1'
#
loop_
_entity.id
_entity.type
_entity.pdbx_description
1 polymer ?
#
loop_
_entity_poly.entity_id
_entity_poly.type
_entity_poly.pdbx_seq_one_letter_code
_entity_poly.pdbx_strand_id
1 'polypeptide(L)'
;QEVDIVVAPCRGFQSAEATLAEFVDQVLPVVTFAIGEPQLSPSDQAELREIKEKFSLPIFFLRVPAPGSEPTSPKKPSKDKSPLHRQLLDLEYLSPSSPCGCGVPGSSMLVEQLEKLRLLSAFSRQVLQKHLVEAATRLSEVHGRCLNIFINQAFDMQRDLQITPKRLEYTRRKENELYESLMGIANRKQEEMKEMIVDTLGNMKEELLEDAASMEFRDIIIPENGEPVSSKDIKRCIQQIQELIISRLNQAVANKLISSVDYLRESFVGTLERCLKSLEESWEGS
;
A
#
# COMPACT_ATOMS: atom_id res chain seq x y z
N GLN A 1 30.00 33.62 17.29
CA GLN A 1 28.59 33.29 16.98
C GLN A 1 27.88 34.62 16.86
N GLU A 2 27.34 34.92 15.70
CA GLU A 2 26.64 36.18 15.42
C GLU A 2 25.27 36.11 16.11
N VAL A 3 24.94 37.10 16.93
CA VAL A 3 23.65 37.21 17.62
C VAL A 3 23.00 38.47 17.10
N ASP A 4 21.93 38.29 16.34
CA ASP A 4 21.14 39.40 15.84
C ASP A 4 20.12 39.81 16.90
N ILE A 5 20.20 41.08 17.32
CA ILE A 5 19.22 41.66 18.24
C ILE A 5 18.20 42.40 17.40
N VAL A 6 17.00 41.83 17.31
CA VAL A 6 15.86 42.45 16.63
C VAL A 6 15.00 43.15 17.68
N VAL A 7 14.72 44.43 17.45
CA VAL A 7 13.78 45.20 18.24
C VAL A 7 12.51 45.37 17.41
N ALA A 8 11.39 44.86 17.93
CA ALA A 8 10.11 45.04 17.25
C ALA A 8 9.81 46.54 17.09
N PRO A 9 9.39 46.98 15.90
CA PRO A 9 9.01 48.37 15.67
C PRO A 9 7.82 48.77 16.57
N CYS A 10 7.64 50.06 16.80
CA CYS A 10 6.53 50.54 17.61
C CYS A 10 5.18 50.03 17.08
N ARG A 11 4.24 49.75 17.99
CA ARG A 11 2.92 49.13 17.70
C ARG A 11 2.10 49.79 16.57
N GLY A 12 2.40 51.02 16.19
CA GLY A 12 1.75 51.73 15.09
C GLY A 12 2.29 51.40 13.69
N PHE A 13 3.41 50.68 13.58
CA PHE A 13 4.03 50.33 12.30
C PHE A 13 3.84 48.86 11.93
N GLN A 14 4.14 47.94 12.85
CA GLN A 14 3.95 46.50 12.69
C GLN A 14 3.73 45.86 14.06
N SER A 15 2.91 44.81 14.13
CA SER A 15 2.70 44.07 15.38
C SER A 15 3.95 43.26 15.75
N ALA A 16 4.18 43.04 17.06
CA ALA A 16 5.26 42.15 17.48
C ALA A 16 5.05 40.71 16.98
N GLU A 17 3.80 40.30 16.81
CA GLU A 17 3.44 39.02 16.21
C GLU A 17 3.95 38.90 14.77
N ALA A 18 3.66 39.87 13.91
CA ALA A 18 4.10 39.84 12.52
C ALA A 18 5.61 39.91 12.42
N THR A 19 6.25 40.68 13.31
CA THR A 19 7.72 40.73 13.40
C THR A 19 8.27 39.36 13.79
N LEU A 20 7.71 38.69 14.80
CA LEU A 20 8.16 37.35 15.22
C LEU A 20 7.94 36.30 14.11
N ALA A 21 6.83 36.38 13.38
CA ALA A 21 6.51 35.46 12.29
C ALA A 21 7.61 35.40 11.22
N GLU A 22 8.28 36.53 10.95
CA GLU A 22 9.37 36.61 9.96
C GLU A 22 10.60 35.76 10.35
N PHE A 23 10.78 35.47 11.64
CA PHE A 23 12.00 34.84 12.17
C PHE A 23 11.80 33.40 12.65
N VAL A 24 10.62 33.05 13.19
CA VAL A 24 10.40 31.76 13.88
C VAL A 24 10.68 30.54 13.01
N ASP A 25 10.53 30.65 11.69
CA ASP A 25 10.80 29.55 10.76
C ASP A 25 12.30 29.33 10.46
N GLN A 26 13.13 30.36 10.64
CA GLN A 26 14.54 30.36 10.23
C GLN A 26 15.50 30.29 11.42
N VAL A 27 15.09 30.81 12.58
CA VAL A 27 15.91 30.88 13.78
C VAL A 27 15.14 30.43 15.02
N LEU A 28 15.85 30.10 16.09
CA LEU A 28 15.25 29.84 17.41
C LEU A 28 15.28 31.15 18.23
N PRO A 29 14.19 31.92 18.28
CA PRO A 29 14.20 33.21 18.94
C PRO A 29 14.20 33.07 20.47
N VAL A 30 14.95 33.95 21.14
CA VAL A 30 14.78 34.19 22.57
C VAL A 30 14.01 35.50 22.72
N VAL A 31 12.74 35.40 23.11
CA VAL A 31 11.84 36.56 23.17
C VAL A 31 11.99 37.26 24.51
N THR A 32 12.20 38.58 24.47
CA THR A 32 12.23 39.45 25.65
C THR A 32 11.13 40.49 25.52
N PHE A 33 10.35 40.69 26.58
CA PHE A 33 9.27 41.67 26.63
C PHE A 33 9.51 42.66 27.77
N ALA A 34 9.79 43.92 27.41
CA ALA A 34 10.09 44.98 28.38
C ALA A 34 8.82 45.74 28.78
N ILE A 35 8.64 45.99 30.08
CA ILE A 35 7.44 46.60 30.65
C ILE A 35 7.85 47.81 31.50
N GLY A 36 7.41 49.01 31.13
CA GLY A 36 7.70 50.23 31.89
C GLY A 36 6.85 50.40 33.15
N GLU A 37 5.59 50.01 33.06
CA GLU A 37 4.56 50.25 34.08
C GLU A 37 4.47 49.10 35.11
N PRO A 38 3.92 49.35 36.32
CA PRO A 38 3.70 48.31 37.33
C PRO A 38 2.64 47.26 36.94
N GLN A 39 1.90 47.48 35.85
CA GLN A 39 0.83 46.63 35.34
C GLN A 39 0.85 46.62 33.81
N LEU A 40 0.36 45.55 33.19
CA LEU A 40 0.18 45.46 31.75
C LEU A 40 -0.95 46.37 31.27
N SER A 41 -0.67 47.18 30.27
CA SER A 41 -1.69 47.93 29.54
C SER A 41 -2.64 46.99 28.79
N PRO A 42 -3.87 47.42 28.43
CA PRO A 42 -4.77 46.60 27.61
C PRO A 42 -4.15 46.17 26.27
N SER A 43 -3.29 47.03 25.70
CA SER A 43 -2.56 46.76 24.47
C SER A 43 -1.46 45.72 24.69
N ASP A 44 -0.73 45.76 25.82
CA ASP A 44 0.26 44.72 26.16
C ASP A 44 -0.41 43.35 26.31
N GLN A 45 -1.57 43.31 26.96
CA GLN A 45 -2.32 42.07 27.15
C GLN A 45 -2.82 41.50 25.82
N ALA A 46 -3.31 42.36 24.91
CA ALA A 46 -3.76 41.92 23.59
C ALA A 46 -2.59 41.33 22.77
N GLU A 47 -1.46 42.03 22.73
CA GLU A 47 -0.25 41.60 22.03
C GLU A 47 0.30 40.28 22.57
N LEU A 48 0.37 40.13 23.90
CA LEU A 48 0.81 38.88 24.52
C LEU A 48 -0.15 37.72 24.24
N ARG A 49 -1.48 37.95 24.24
CA ARG A 49 -2.42 36.88 23.85
C ARG A 49 -2.17 36.41 22.42
N GLU A 50 -1.95 37.35 21.50
CA GLU A 50 -1.69 37.03 20.09
C GLU A 50 -0.40 36.21 19.91
N ILE A 51 0.69 36.62 20.57
CA ILE A 51 1.97 35.90 20.54
C ILE A 51 1.81 34.49 21.12
N LYS A 52 1.05 34.34 22.21
CA LYS A 52 0.82 33.04 22.85
C LYS A 52 0.06 32.09 21.93
N GLU A 53 -1.02 32.57 21.32
CA GLU A 53 -1.88 31.79 20.43
C GLU A 53 -1.11 31.25 19.23
N LYS A 54 -0.25 32.07 18.61
CA LYS A 54 0.45 31.71 17.38
C LYS A 54 1.76 30.95 17.61
N PHE A 55 2.54 31.30 18.63
CA PHE A 55 3.92 30.78 18.75
C PHE A 55 4.19 29.97 20.01
N SER A 56 3.39 30.12 21.08
CA SER A 56 3.59 29.40 22.35
C SER A 56 5.05 29.40 22.87
N LEU A 57 5.76 30.52 22.67
CA LEU A 57 7.18 30.65 23.02
C LEU A 57 7.38 31.08 24.48
N PRO A 58 8.47 30.62 25.14
CA PRO A 58 8.90 31.18 26.41
C PRO A 58 9.33 32.65 26.26
N ILE A 59 8.85 33.52 27.15
CA ILE A 59 9.18 34.96 27.13
C ILE A 59 9.92 35.37 28.41
N PHE A 60 11.00 36.14 28.25
CA PHE A 60 11.67 36.84 29.34
C PHE A 60 11.03 38.21 29.56
N PHE A 61 10.23 38.35 30.61
CA PHE A 61 9.61 39.62 30.97
C PHE A 61 10.55 40.44 31.85
N LEU A 62 10.87 41.67 31.43
CA LEU A 62 11.71 42.59 32.18
C LEU A 62 10.93 43.85 32.54
N ARG A 63 10.84 44.18 33.83
CA ARG A 63 10.35 45.48 34.26
C ARG A 63 11.47 46.52 34.17
N VAL A 64 11.21 47.62 33.48
CA VAL A 64 12.14 48.74 33.33
C VAL A 64 11.58 49.94 34.08
N PRO A 65 12.18 50.38 35.20
CA PRO A 65 11.69 51.53 35.94
C PRO A 65 11.81 52.83 35.13
N ALA A 66 10.90 53.77 35.36
CA ALA A 66 10.92 55.07 34.70
C ALA A 66 12.18 55.88 35.07
N PRO A 67 12.78 56.63 34.13
CA PRO A 67 13.95 57.46 34.42
C PRO A 67 13.59 58.53 35.46
N GLY A 68 14.25 58.49 36.63
CA GLY A 68 14.04 59.44 37.73
C GLY A 68 13.28 58.90 38.94
N SER A 69 12.79 57.65 38.91
CA SER A 69 12.37 56.97 40.13
C SER A 69 13.60 56.59 40.95
N GLU A 70 13.70 57.05 42.21
CA GLU A 70 14.76 56.59 43.11
C GLU A 70 14.79 55.05 43.14
N PRO A 71 15.97 54.40 43.15
CA PRO A 71 16.05 52.98 43.41
C PRO A 71 15.48 52.77 44.80
N THR A 72 14.22 52.34 44.89
CA THR A 72 13.59 52.05 46.17
C THR A 72 14.50 51.08 46.88
N SER A 73 14.98 51.50 48.06
CA SER A 73 15.72 50.67 49.01
C SER A 73 15.13 49.27 49.10
N PRO A 74 15.91 48.22 49.42
CA PRO A 74 15.45 46.84 49.42
C PRO A 74 14.32 46.67 50.44
N LYS A 75 13.08 46.94 50.01
CA LYS A 75 11.88 46.65 50.77
C LYS A 75 11.85 45.13 50.87
N LYS A 76 11.77 44.65 52.12
CA LYS A 76 11.59 43.23 52.47
C LYS A 76 10.61 42.59 51.48
N PRO A 77 10.84 41.34 51.04
CA PRO A 77 9.93 40.66 50.12
C PRO A 77 8.54 40.64 50.76
N SER A 78 7.62 41.45 50.23
CA SER A 78 6.21 41.26 50.53
C SER A 78 5.85 39.87 50.04
N LYS A 79 5.23 39.06 50.91
CA LYS A 79 4.71 37.73 50.51
C LYS A 79 3.68 37.83 49.38
N ASP A 80 3.16 39.02 49.11
CA ASP A 80 2.20 39.29 48.06
C ASP A 80 2.89 39.43 46.70
N LYS A 81 2.49 38.54 45.78
CA LYS A 81 2.83 38.60 44.35
C LYS A 81 2.41 39.95 43.77
N SER A 82 3.30 40.57 42.99
CA SER A 82 3.06 41.85 42.31
C SER A 82 1.85 41.77 41.37
N PRO A 83 1.16 42.91 41.10
CA PRO A 83 0.01 42.90 40.19
C PRO A 83 0.41 42.43 38.79
N LEU A 84 1.61 42.79 38.32
CA LEU A 84 2.18 42.30 37.08
C LEU A 84 2.36 40.76 37.07
N HIS A 85 2.87 40.18 38.17
CA HIS A 85 2.97 38.72 38.28
C HIS A 85 1.61 38.02 38.19
N ARG A 86 0.55 38.60 38.79
CA ARG A 86 -0.80 38.05 38.70
C ARG A 86 -1.34 38.11 37.27
N GLN A 87 -1.17 39.24 36.59
CA GLN A 87 -1.61 39.39 35.19
C GLN A 87 -0.90 38.40 34.25
N LEU A 88 0.41 38.17 34.43
CA LEU A 88 1.16 37.19 33.62
C LEU A 88 0.83 35.74 33.98
N LEU A 89 0.37 35.49 35.21
CA LEU A 89 -0.17 34.20 35.62
C LEU A 89 -1.56 33.96 34.99
N ASP A 90 -2.42 34.99 34.95
CA ASP A 90 -3.75 34.92 34.32
C ASP A 90 -3.67 34.76 32.80
N LEU A 91 -2.63 35.33 32.17
CA LEU A 91 -2.27 35.06 30.77
C LEU A 91 -1.56 33.72 30.58
N GLU A 92 -1.38 32.93 31.65
CA GLU A 92 -0.74 31.61 31.71
C GLU A 92 0.66 31.58 31.06
N TYR A 93 1.41 32.67 31.19
CA TYR A 93 2.83 32.70 30.87
C TYR A 93 3.68 32.17 32.02
N LEU A 94 3.26 32.43 33.25
CA LEU A 94 3.94 31.97 34.46
C LEU A 94 3.27 30.73 35.02
N SER A 95 4.04 29.85 35.66
CA SER A 95 3.49 28.68 36.36
C SER A 95 3.17 29.01 37.83
N PRO A 96 2.04 28.48 38.38
CA PRO A 96 1.64 28.74 39.77
C PRO A 96 2.58 28.08 40.81
N SER A 97 3.35 27.07 40.42
CA SER A 97 4.18 26.21 41.26
C SER A 97 5.67 26.61 41.24
N SER A 98 6.03 27.67 41.96
CA SER A 98 7.43 27.88 42.37
C SER A 98 7.54 28.62 43.70
N PRO A 99 7.78 27.90 44.81
CA PRO A 99 8.07 28.51 46.12
C PRO A 99 9.40 29.29 46.15
N CYS A 100 10.27 29.08 45.15
CA CYS A 100 11.62 29.64 45.00
C CYS A 100 11.67 30.89 44.10
N GLY A 101 10.61 31.17 43.32
CA GLY A 101 10.69 32.10 42.18
C GLY A 101 11.53 31.56 41.01
N CYS A 102 11.97 30.30 41.12
CA CYS A 102 12.74 29.55 40.14
C CYS A 102 11.72 28.78 39.28
N GLY A 103 11.38 29.30 38.11
CA GLY A 103 10.41 28.68 37.19
C GLY A 103 10.90 27.33 36.66
N VAL A 104 10.04 26.62 35.93
CA VAL A 104 10.42 25.40 35.19
C VAL A 104 11.52 25.80 34.17
N PRO A 105 12.63 25.05 34.05
CA PRO A 105 13.67 25.39 33.07
C PRO A 105 13.10 25.50 31.66
N GLY A 106 13.36 26.62 30.98
CA GLY A 106 12.82 26.88 29.65
C GLY A 106 11.34 27.29 29.60
N SER A 107 10.74 27.70 30.73
CA SER A 107 9.46 28.43 30.77
C SER A 107 9.68 29.93 30.87
N SER A 108 8.67 30.72 30.53
CA SER A 108 8.69 32.19 30.69
C SER A 108 9.04 32.62 32.12
N MET A 109 9.67 33.78 32.24
CA MET A 109 10.18 34.31 33.52
C MET A 109 9.87 35.80 33.66
N LEU A 110 9.51 36.25 34.86
CA LEU A 110 9.36 37.67 35.19
C LEU A 110 10.53 38.16 36.06
N VAL A 111 11.19 39.22 35.62
CA VAL A 111 12.25 39.91 36.34
C VAL A 111 11.86 41.37 36.58
N GLU A 112 11.56 41.71 37.83
CA GLU A 112 11.13 43.07 38.19
C GLU A 112 12.28 44.01 38.58
N GLN A 113 13.50 43.48 38.75
CA GLN A 113 14.69 44.20 39.20
C GLN A 113 15.72 44.23 38.08
N LEU A 114 16.12 45.42 37.64
CA LEU A 114 17.00 45.59 36.49
C LEU A 114 18.38 44.95 36.73
N GLU A 115 18.86 44.90 37.97
CA GLU A 115 20.13 44.26 38.34
C GLU A 115 20.12 42.74 38.09
N LYS A 116 18.91 42.15 37.98
CA LYS A 116 18.71 40.74 37.66
C LYS A 116 18.61 40.49 36.14
N LEU A 117 18.83 41.49 35.28
CA LEU A 117 18.90 41.29 33.82
C LEU A 117 19.93 40.22 33.41
N ARG A 118 20.98 40.01 34.22
CA ARG A 118 21.95 38.90 34.05
C ARG A 118 21.30 37.52 33.93
N LEU A 119 20.09 37.33 34.46
CA LEU A 119 19.30 36.10 34.34
C LEU A 119 18.88 35.79 32.89
N LEU A 120 18.86 36.78 31.99
CA LEU A 120 18.58 36.59 30.57
C LEU A 120 19.52 35.54 29.96
N SER A 121 20.81 35.60 30.30
CA SER A 121 21.80 34.62 29.81
C SER A 121 21.47 33.16 30.21
N ALA A 122 21.00 32.97 31.45
CA ALA A 122 20.61 31.65 31.95
C ALA A 122 19.28 31.21 31.32
N PHE A 123 18.33 32.13 31.18
CA PHE A 123 17.06 31.90 30.50
C PHE A 123 17.28 31.48 29.03
N SER A 124 18.05 32.25 28.26
CA SER A 124 18.40 31.93 26.87
C SER A 124 18.99 30.52 26.76
N ARG A 125 19.95 30.18 27.63
CA ARG A 125 20.56 28.84 27.64
C ARG A 125 19.51 27.75 27.90
N GLN A 126 18.62 27.95 28.86
CA GLN A 126 17.60 26.96 29.19
C GLN A 126 16.59 26.76 28.05
N VAL A 127 16.12 27.85 27.43
CA VAL A 127 15.19 27.79 26.30
C VAL A 127 15.82 27.08 25.11
N LEU A 128 17.04 27.47 24.72
CA LEU A 128 17.75 26.85 23.60
C LEU A 128 18.09 25.37 23.88
N GLN A 129 18.51 25.04 25.10
CA GLN A 129 18.79 23.65 25.48
C GLN A 129 17.53 22.79 25.43
N LYS A 130 16.38 23.31 25.90
CA LYS A 130 15.10 22.61 25.82
C LYS A 130 14.74 22.30 24.36
N HIS A 131 14.81 23.30 23.47
CA HIS A 131 14.55 23.09 22.04
C HIS A 131 15.50 22.06 21.41
N LEU A 132 16.79 22.12 21.74
CA LEU A 132 17.76 21.16 21.23
C LEU A 132 17.45 19.73 21.67
N VAL A 133 17.09 19.54 22.94
CA VAL A 133 16.71 18.23 23.47
C VAL A 133 15.44 17.72 22.79
N GLU A 134 14.40 18.55 22.68
CA GLU A 134 13.16 18.18 22.00
C GLU A 134 13.39 17.78 20.55
N ALA A 135 14.15 18.57 19.79
CA ALA A 135 14.49 18.27 18.40
C ALA A 135 15.30 16.97 18.27
N ALA A 136 16.31 16.78 19.13
CA ALA A 136 17.13 15.57 19.12
C ALA A 136 16.32 14.32 19.48
N THR A 137 15.40 14.42 20.45
CA THR A 137 14.49 13.33 20.80
C THR A 137 13.59 12.96 19.63
N ARG A 138 12.96 13.95 18.97
CA ARG A 138 12.13 13.71 17.78
C ARG A 138 12.92 13.07 16.64
N LEU A 139 14.13 13.54 16.39
CA LEU A 139 15.00 12.97 15.36
C LEU A 139 15.37 11.52 15.68
N SER A 140 15.69 11.22 16.96
CA SER A 140 15.99 9.87 17.42
C SER A 140 14.79 8.92 17.25
N GLU A 141 13.58 9.38 17.57
CA GLU A 141 12.33 8.63 17.35
C GLU A 141 12.14 8.29 15.86
N VAL A 142 12.32 9.26 14.97
CA VAL A 142 12.21 9.06 13.52
C VAL A 142 13.27 8.07 13.04
N HIS A 143 14.53 8.26 13.43
CA HIS A 143 15.63 7.37 13.07
C HIS A 143 15.38 5.93 13.52
N GLY A 144 14.92 5.73 14.77
CA GLY A 144 14.57 4.41 15.29
C GLY A 144 13.45 3.74 14.49
N ARG A 145 12.42 4.49 14.08
CA ARG A 145 11.35 3.96 13.21
C ARG A 145 11.88 3.55 11.84
N CYS A 146 12.71 4.39 11.21
CA CYS A 146 13.31 4.08 9.92
C CYS A 146 14.17 2.81 9.97
N LEU A 147 14.99 2.66 11.01
CA LEU A 147 15.79 1.45 11.20
C LEU A 147 14.92 0.21 11.40
N ASN A 148 13.86 0.29 12.20
CA ASN A 148 12.94 -0.84 12.38
C ASN A 148 12.26 -1.26 11.08
N ILE A 149 11.81 -0.29 10.27
CA ILE A 149 11.24 -0.58 8.94
C ILE A 149 12.28 -1.27 8.07
N PHE A 150 13.50 -0.73 8.01
CA PHE A 150 14.58 -1.30 7.21
C PHE A 150 14.91 -2.74 7.63
N ILE A 151 15.02 -2.99 8.93
CA ILE A 151 15.31 -4.31 9.50
C ILE A 151 14.20 -5.30 9.15
N ASN A 152 12.94 -4.93 9.37
CA ASN A 152 11.81 -5.82 9.08
C ASN A 152 11.71 -6.12 7.57
N GLN A 153 11.89 -5.12 6.72
CA GLN A 153 11.88 -5.30 5.27
C GLN A 153 13.01 -6.22 4.80
N ALA A 154 14.20 -6.10 5.39
CA ALA A 154 15.32 -6.98 5.09
C ALA A 154 15.02 -8.43 5.48
N PHE A 155 14.37 -8.67 6.62
CA PHE A 155 13.97 -10.02 7.05
C PHE A 155 12.88 -10.62 6.16
N ASP A 156 11.87 -9.84 5.78
CA ASP A 156 10.82 -10.33 4.88
C ASP A 156 11.41 -10.64 3.50
N MET A 157 12.27 -9.77 2.97
CA MET A 157 12.96 -10.04 1.70
C MET A 157 13.85 -11.29 1.77
N GLN A 158 14.58 -11.50 2.88
CA GLN A 158 15.37 -12.71 3.08
C GLN A 158 14.50 -13.98 3.12
N ARG A 159 13.34 -13.90 3.79
CA ARG A 159 12.38 -15.00 3.83
C ARG A 159 11.82 -15.30 2.45
N ASP A 160 11.43 -14.28 1.70
CA ASP A 160 10.88 -14.43 0.35
C ASP A 160 11.89 -15.05 -0.62
N LEU A 161 13.17 -14.66 -0.52
CA LEU A 161 14.26 -15.27 -1.28
C LEU A 161 14.44 -16.77 -0.98
N GLN A 162 14.03 -17.25 0.19
CA GLN A 162 14.09 -18.67 0.56
C GLN A 162 12.81 -19.45 0.22
N ILE A 163 11.63 -18.83 0.38
CA ILE A 163 10.33 -19.49 0.19
C ILE A 163 9.95 -19.54 -1.29
N THR A 164 10.15 -18.45 -2.03
CA THR A 164 9.71 -18.31 -3.43
C THR A 164 10.29 -19.40 -4.34
N PRO A 165 11.61 -19.72 -4.27
CA PRO A 165 12.17 -20.79 -5.10
C PRO A 165 11.52 -22.16 -4.83
N LYS A 166 11.26 -22.48 -3.56
CA LYS A 166 10.62 -23.75 -3.17
C LYS A 166 9.18 -23.84 -3.67
N ARG A 167 8.44 -22.73 -3.62
CA ARG A 167 7.08 -22.65 -4.19
C ARG A 167 7.10 -22.83 -5.70
N LEU A 168 8.03 -22.19 -6.40
CA LEU A 168 8.18 -22.33 -7.85
C LEU A 168 8.51 -23.78 -8.25
N GLU A 169 9.42 -24.43 -7.53
CA GLU A 169 9.77 -25.82 -7.75
C GLU A 169 8.58 -26.76 -7.52
N TYR A 170 7.80 -26.52 -6.46
CA TYR A 170 6.57 -27.26 -6.19
C TYR A 170 5.55 -27.11 -7.33
N THR A 171 5.29 -25.88 -7.79
CA THR A 171 4.37 -25.61 -8.91
C THR A 171 4.84 -26.30 -10.19
N ARG A 172 6.13 -26.21 -10.51
CA ARG A 172 6.71 -26.89 -11.67
C ARG A 172 6.56 -28.41 -11.58
N ARG A 173 6.75 -28.99 -10.40
CA ARG A 173 6.54 -30.43 -10.19
C ARG A 173 5.07 -30.81 -10.43
N LYS A 174 4.13 -30.01 -9.92
CA LYS A 174 2.69 -30.25 -10.11
C LYS A 174 2.25 -30.08 -11.56
N GLU A 175 2.82 -29.12 -12.27
CA GLU A 175 2.63 -28.94 -13.71
C GLU A 175 3.11 -30.18 -14.49
N ASN A 176 4.30 -30.70 -14.16
CA ASN A 176 4.83 -31.92 -14.79
C ASN A 176 3.95 -33.15 -14.50
N GLU A 177 3.53 -33.34 -13.25
CA GLU A 177 2.61 -34.45 -12.88
C GLU A 177 1.29 -34.38 -13.67
N LEU A 178 0.73 -33.18 -13.82
CA LEU A 178 -0.48 -32.95 -14.60
C LEU A 178 -0.26 -33.22 -16.10
N TYR A 179 0.84 -32.73 -16.66
CA TYR A 179 1.20 -32.95 -18.06
C TYR A 179 1.30 -34.45 -18.38
N GLU A 180 2.04 -35.21 -17.58
CA GLU A 180 2.18 -36.66 -17.76
C GLU A 180 0.82 -37.37 -17.64
N SER A 181 -0.03 -36.95 -16.69
CA SER A 181 -1.37 -37.52 -16.54
C SER A 181 -2.26 -37.26 -17.77
N LEU A 182 -2.28 -36.03 -18.28
CA LEU A 182 -3.06 -35.67 -19.47
C LEU A 182 -2.52 -36.39 -20.72
N MET A 183 -1.20 -36.46 -20.88
CA MET A 183 -0.58 -37.19 -21.97
C MET A 183 -0.93 -38.68 -21.94
N GLY A 184 -0.94 -39.29 -20.74
CA GLY A 184 -1.38 -40.66 -20.54
C GLY A 184 -2.85 -40.88 -20.96
N ILE A 185 -3.75 -39.96 -20.60
CA ILE A 185 -5.17 -40.02 -20.99
C ILE A 185 -5.32 -39.91 -22.52
N ALA A 186 -4.63 -38.94 -23.14
CA ALA A 186 -4.68 -38.74 -24.59
C ALA A 186 -4.16 -39.96 -25.36
N ASN A 187 -2.99 -40.48 -24.99
CA ASN A 187 -2.41 -41.65 -25.64
C ASN A 187 -3.32 -42.88 -25.54
N ARG A 188 -3.88 -43.13 -24.35
CA ARG A 188 -4.82 -44.24 -24.16
C ARG A 188 -6.07 -44.06 -25.02
N LYS A 189 -6.65 -42.86 -25.05
CA LYS A 189 -7.85 -42.57 -25.85
C LYS A 189 -7.58 -42.63 -27.34
N GLN A 190 -6.38 -42.26 -27.79
CA GLN A 190 -5.97 -42.40 -29.17
C GLN A 190 -5.97 -43.86 -29.63
N GLU A 191 -5.41 -44.77 -28.82
CA GLU A 191 -5.45 -46.21 -29.14
C GLU A 191 -6.89 -46.77 -29.08
N GLU A 192 -7.70 -46.39 -28.09
CA GLU A 192 -9.11 -46.80 -28.02
C GLU A 192 -9.91 -46.34 -29.25
N MET A 193 -9.68 -45.11 -29.75
CA MET A 193 -10.32 -44.62 -30.97
C MET A 193 -9.87 -45.39 -32.22
N LYS A 194 -8.59 -45.74 -32.29
CA LYS A 194 -8.04 -46.55 -33.39
C LYS A 194 -8.63 -47.95 -33.41
N GLU A 195 -8.71 -48.62 -32.27
CA GLU A 195 -9.37 -49.93 -32.14
C GLU A 195 -10.86 -49.84 -32.53
N MET A 196 -11.56 -48.81 -32.05
CA MET A 196 -12.97 -48.60 -32.37
C MET A 196 -13.23 -48.41 -33.88
N ILE A 197 -12.33 -47.73 -34.60
CA ILE A 197 -12.43 -47.59 -36.06
C ILE A 197 -12.27 -48.95 -36.73
N VAL A 198 -11.22 -49.71 -36.36
CA VAL A 198 -10.96 -51.04 -36.93
C VAL A 198 -12.13 -51.98 -36.68
N ASP A 199 -12.66 -52.01 -35.46
CA ASP A 199 -13.81 -52.84 -35.11
C ASP A 199 -15.07 -52.43 -35.86
N THR A 200 -15.29 -51.12 -36.06
CA THR A 200 -16.45 -50.63 -36.81
C THR A 200 -16.36 -51.02 -38.28
N LEU A 201 -15.19 -50.89 -38.89
CA LEU A 201 -14.95 -51.34 -40.26
C LEU A 201 -15.16 -52.85 -40.42
N GLY A 202 -14.67 -53.65 -39.47
CA GLY A 202 -14.81 -55.11 -39.48
C GLY A 202 -16.27 -55.56 -39.35
N ASN A 203 -17.01 -54.97 -38.40
CA ASN A 203 -18.40 -55.34 -38.13
C ASN A 203 -19.37 -54.93 -39.24
N MET A 204 -19.12 -53.80 -39.91
CA MET A 204 -19.99 -53.32 -41.00
C MET A 204 -19.79 -54.08 -42.31
N LYS A 205 -18.75 -54.92 -42.43
CA LYS A 205 -18.41 -55.57 -43.70
C LYS A 205 -19.58 -56.37 -44.28
N GLU A 206 -20.21 -57.22 -43.49
CA GLU A 206 -21.29 -58.10 -43.97
C GLU A 206 -22.55 -57.28 -44.29
N GLU A 207 -22.91 -56.30 -43.45
CA GLU A 207 -24.05 -55.40 -43.68
C GLU A 207 -23.86 -54.57 -44.97
N LEU A 208 -22.65 -54.06 -45.22
CA LEU A 208 -22.34 -53.31 -46.44
C LEU A 208 -22.38 -54.17 -47.70
N LEU A 209 -22.00 -55.45 -47.61
CA LEU A 209 -22.13 -56.38 -48.73
C LEU A 209 -23.59 -56.66 -49.06
N GLU A 210 -24.44 -56.81 -48.04
CA GLU A 210 -25.88 -56.98 -48.21
C GLU A 210 -26.57 -55.72 -48.77
N ASP A 211 -26.23 -54.54 -48.24
CA ASP A 211 -26.70 -53.25 -48.74
C ASP A 211 -26.26 -53.01 -50.19
N ALA A 212 -25.04 -53.40 -50.56
CA ALA A 212 -24.55 -53.27 -51.94
C ALA A 212 -25.20 -54.28 -52.90
N ALA A 213 -25.50 -55.50 -52.44
CA ALA A 213 -26.17 -56.53 -53.24
C ALA A 213 -27.65 -56.21 -53.51
N SER A 214 -28.30 -55.52 -52.58
CA SER A 214 -29.70 -55.07 -52.69
C SER A 214 -29.85 -53.68 -53.32
N MET A 215 -28.73 -53.06 -53.74
CA MET A 215 -28.72 -51.70 -54.27
C MET A 215 -29.40 -51.60 -55.65
N GLU A 216 -30.39 -50.71 -55.76
CA GLU A 216 -30.95 -50.32 -57.05
C GLU A 216 -30.14 -49.17 -57.68
N PHE A 217 -29.53 -49.44 -58.83
CA PHE A 217 -28.74 -48.45 -59.55
C PHE A 217 -29.63 -47.39 -60.19
N ARG A 218 -29.31 -46.11 -59.96
CA ARG A 218 -30.02 -45.00 -60.60
C ARG A 218 -29.41 -44.70 -61.97
N ASP A 219 -30.28 -44.35 -62.91
CA ASP A 219 -29.91 -43.91 -64.27
C ASP A 219 -29.13 -44.96 -65.09
N ILE A 220 -29.39 -46.24 -64.85
CA ILE A 220 -28.80 -47.36 -65.59
C ILE A 220 -29.93 -48.32 -65.99
N ILE A 221 -30.05 -48.58 -67.29
CA ILE A 221 -31.04 -49.51 -67.83
C ILE A 221 -30.35 -50.86 -68.01
N ILE A 222 -30.73 -51.84 -67.20
CA ILE A 222 -30.22 -53.22 -67.35
C ILE A 222 -31.06 -53.90 -68.44
N PRO A 223 -30.46 -54.30 -69.59
CA PRO A 223 -31.21 -54.97 -70.65
C PRO A 223 -31.62 -56.38 -70.19
N GLU A 224 -32.92 -56.71 -70.21
CA GLU A 224 -33.43 -58.04 -69.81
C GLU A 224 -33.01 -59.16 -70.79
N ASN A 225 -32.55 -58.80 -71.99
CA ASN A 225 -32.27 -59.73 -73.09
C ASN A 225 -30.86 -60.35 -73.06
N GLY A 226 -30.09 -60.14 -71.99
CA GLY A 226 -28.72 -60.67 -71.86
C GLY A 226 -27.66 -59.93 -72.70
N GLU A 227 -27.99 -58.75 -73.24
CA GLU A 227 -27.03 -57.89 -73.93
C GLU A 227 -25.98 -57.30 -72.95
N PRO A 228 -24.72 -57.13 -73.39
CA PRO A 228 -23.65 -56.63 -72.53
C PRO A 228 -23.87 -55.16 -72.15
N VAL A 229 -23.90 -54.89 -70.85
CA VAL A 229 -23.95 -53.53 -70.27
C VAL A 229 -22.72 -52.71 -70.70
N SER A 230 -22.89 -51.43 -71.03
CA SER A 230 -21.77 -50.61 -71.52
C SER A 230 -20.73 -50.34 -70.43
N SER A 231 -19.47 -50.15 -70.82
CA SER A 231 -18.39 -49.87 -69.86
C SER A 231 -18.60 -48.57 -69.07
N LYS A 232 -19.36 -47.61 -69.61
CA LYS A 232 -19.73 -46.37 -68.91
C LYS A 232 -20.72 -46.65 -67.77
N ASP A 233 -21.68 -47.54 -68.02
CA ASP A 233 -22.70 -47.91 -67.04
C ASP A 233 -22.09 -48.75 -65.92
N ILE A 234 -21.19 -49.69 -66.25
CA ILE A 234 -20.43 -50.45 -65.24
C ILE A 234 -19.62 -49.52 -64.33
N LYS A 235 -18.93 -48.52 -64.88
CA LYS A 235 -18.20 -47.52 -64.08
C LYS A 235 -19.12 -46.71 -63.18
N ARG A 236 -20.32 -46.37 -63.67
CA ARG A 236 -21.34 -45.64 -62.89
C ARG A 236 -21.92 -46.50 -61.77
N CYS A 237 -22.10 -47.81 -61.98
CA CYS A 237 -22.45 -48.76 -60.91
C CYS A 237 -21.36 -48.80 -59.82
N ILE A 238 -20.09 -48.94 -60.22
CA ILE A 238 -18.95 -49.00 -59.28
C ILE A 238 -18.91 -47.73 -58.43
N GLN A 239 -19.08 -46.56 -59.06
CA GLN A 239 -19.06 -45.28 -58.36
C GLN A 239 -20.22 -45.16 -57.36
N GLN A 240 -21.44 -45.55 -57.74
CA GLN A 240 -22.61 -45.54 -56.85
C GLN A 240 -22.41 -46.47 -55.63
N ILE A 241 -21.86 -47.67 -55.83
CA ILE A 241 -21.54 -48.59 -54.74
C ILE A 241 -20.47 -47.99 -53.81
N GLN A 242 -19.40 -47.41 -54.38
CA GLN A 242 -18.34 -46.77 -53.59
C GLN A 242 -18.88 -45.61 -52.74
N GLU A 243 -19.74 -44.76 -53.32
CA GLU A 243 -20.36 -43.64 -52.61
C GLU A 243 -21.25 -44.13 -51.46
N LEU A 244 -22.07 -45.17 -51.69
CA LEU A 244 -22.89 -45.80 -50.64
C LEU A 244 -22.03 -46.31 -49.48
N ILE A 245 -20.99 -47.08 -49.79
CA ILE A 245 -20.10 -47.68 -48.80
C ILE A 245 -19.37 -46.61 -47.99
N ILE A 246 -18.77 -45.62 -48.66
CA ILE A 246 -18.05 -44.52 -48.01
C ILE A 246 -18.99 -43.71 -47.12
N SER A 247 -20.20 -43.40 -47.60
CA SER A 247 -21.18 -42.65 -46.82
C SER A 247 -21.58 -43.40 -45.54
N ARG A 248 -21.91 -44.68 -45.64
CA ARG A 248 -22.31 -45.50 -44.49
C ARG A 248 -21.17 -45.67 -43.49
N LEU A 249 -19.96 -45.98 -43.96
CA LEU A 249 -18.79 -46.13 -43.11
C LEU A 249 -18.44 -44.84 -42.38
N ASN A 250 -18.37 -43.72 -43.11
CA ASN A 250 -18.05 -42.42 -42.50
C ASN A 250 -19.08 -42.04 -41.45
N GLN A 251 -20.37 -42.27 -41.70
CA GLN A 251 -21.43 -41.95 -40.74
C GLN A 251 -21.31 -42.81 -39.47
N ALA A 252 -21.09 -44.12 -39.60
CA ALA A 252 -20.97 -45.00 -38.45
C ALA A 252 -19.71 -44.71 -37.61
N VAL A 253 -18.57 -44.45 -38.26
CA VAL A 253 -17.33 -44.07 -37.58
C VAL A 253 -17.47 -42.70 -36.91
N ALA A 254 -18.03 -41.71 -37.61
CA ALA A 254 -18.23 -40.37 -37.05
C ALA A 254 -19.12 -40.40 -35.81
N ASN A 255 -20.24 -41.13 -35.84
CA ASN A 255 -21.15 -41.24 -34.70
C ASN A 255 -20.45 -41.81 -33.45
N LYS A 256 -19.56 -42.79 -33.61
CA LYS A 256 -18.80 -43.33 -32.48
C LYS A 256 -17.67 -42.40 -32.02
N LEU A 257 -16.99 -41.73 -32.95
CA LEU A 257 -15.91 -40.78 -32.64
C LEU A 257 -16.39 -39.59 -31.82
N ILE A 258 -17.57 -39.04 -32.12
CA ILE A 258 -18.14 -37.89 -31.38
C ILE A 258 -18.17 -38.20 -29.87
N SER A 259 -18.75 -39.33 -29.49
CA SER A 259 -18.83 -39.75 -28.09
C SER A 259 -17.46 -39.99 -27.44
N SER A 260 -16.49 -40.55 -28.19
CA SER A 260 -15.13 -40.76 -27.69
C SER A 260 -14.38 -39.45 -27.44
N VAL A 261 -14.58 -38.46 -28.33
CA VAL A 261 -13.97 -37.13 -28.23
C VAL A 261 -14.61 -36.31 -27.10
N ASP A 262 -15.93 -36.38 -26.94
CA ASP A 262 -16.64 -35.74 -25.83
C ASP A 262 -16.14 -36.26 -24.49
N TYR A 263 -15.99 -37.59 -24.35
CA TYR A 263 -15.42 -38.18 -23.14
C TYR A 263 -13.97 -37.75 -22.88
N LEU A 264 -13.13 -37.69 -23.93
CA LEU A 264 -11.77 -37.20 -23.81
C LEU A 264 -11.73 -35.76 -23.28
N ARG A 265 -12.59 -34.89 -23.83
CA ARG A 265 -12.72 -33.49 -23.37
C ARG A 265 -13.11 -33.43 -21.90
N GLU A 266 -14.15 -34.14 -21.50
CA GLU A 266 -14.62 -34.15 -20.11
C GLU A 266 -13.57 -34.69 -19.15
N SER A 267 -12.84 -35.74 -19.54
CA SER A 267 -11.76 -36.31 -18.75
C SER A 267 -10.59 -35.34 -18.56
N PHE A 268 -10.21 -34.62 -19.62
CA PHE A 268 -9.18 -33.57 -19.57
C PHE A 268 -9.59 -32.44 -18.64
N VAL A 269 -10.79 -31.88 -18.86
CA VAL A 269 -11.33 -30.77 -18.05
C VAL A 269 -11.41 -31.17 -16.59
N GLY A 270 -11.98 -32.34 -16.27
CA GLY A 270 -12.11 -32.77 -14.89
C GLY A 270 -10.76 -33.05 -14.20
N THR A 271 -9.73 -33.44 -14.94
CA THR A 271 -8.38 -33.64 -14.38
C THR A 271 -7.69 -32.31 -14.09
N LEU A 272 -7.86 -31.33 -14.99
CA LEU A 272 -7.41 -29.96 -14.77
C LEU A 272 -8.10 -29.32 -13.56
N GLU A 273 -9.43 -29.39 -13.49
CA GLU A 273 -10.22 -28.83 -12.38
C GLU A 273 -9.81 -29.41 -11.03
N ARG A 274 -9.63 -30.73 -10.93
CA ARG A 274 -9.16 -31.38 -9.70
C ARG A 274 -7.75 -30.92 -9.31
N CYS A 275 -6.86 -30.76 -10.28
CA CYS A 275 -5.50 -30.28 -10.01
C CYS A 275 -5.51 -28.83 -9.51
N LEU A 276 -6.25 -27.94 -10.17
CA LEU A 276 -6.40 -26.55 -9.76
C LEU A 276 -7.00 -26.43 -8.36
N LYS A 277 -8.09 -27.14 -8.10
CA LYS A 277 -8.73 -27.15 -6.77
C LYS A 277 -7.77 -27.63 -5.68
N SER A 278 -7.00 -28.68 -5.94
CA SER A 278 -6.00 -29.16 -4.99
C SER A 278 -4.87 -28.16 -4.76
N LEU A 279 -4.47 -27.38 -5.77
CA LEU A 279 -3.47 -26.33 -5.63
C LEU A 279 -4.01 -25.18 -4.79
N GLU A 280 -5.24 -24.74 -5.04
CA GLU A 280 -5.92 -23.69 -4.27
C GLU A 280 -6.08 -24.07 -2.79
N GLU A 281 -6.56 -25.28 -2.50
CA GLU A 281 -6.71 -25.78 -1.13
C GLU A 281 -5.35 -25.90 -0.40
N SER A 282 -4.29 -26.29 -1.11
CA SER A 282 -2.94 -26.34 -0.53
C SER A 282 -2.36 -24.95 -0.20
N TRP A 283 -2.92 -23.90 -0.82
CA TRP A 283 -2.49 -22.52 -0.68
C TRP A 283 -3.14 -21.83 0.52
N GLU A 284 -4.41 -22.14 0.84
CA GLU A 284 -5.11 -21.59 2.00
C GLU A 284 -4.62 -22.14 3.35
N GLY A 285 -3.95 -23.30 3.34
CA GLY A 285 -3.42 -23.96 4.53
C GLY A 285 -1.97 -23.62 4.93
N SER A 286 -1.28 -22.73 4.22
CA SER A 286 0.13 -22.36 4.44
C SER A 286 0.33 -20.88 4.70
#